data_AF-A0A6G1I9R3-F1
#
_entry.id   AF-A0A6G1I9R3-F1
#
_cell.length_a   1.000
_cell.length_b   1.000
_cell.length_c   1.000
_cell.angle_alpha   90.00
_cell.angle_beta   90.00
_cell.angle_gamma   90.00
#
_symmetry.space_group_name_H-M   'P 1'
#
loop_
_entity.id
_entity.type
_entity.pdbx_description
1 polymer ?
#
loop_
_entity_poly.entity_id
_entity_poly.type
_entity_poly.pdbx_seq_one_letter_code
_entity_poly.pdbx_strand_id
1 'polypeptide(L)' 'MAGPNHTGSQPLHFHPPRFFHRFAGTALGASMWFFLFYRMRKDGPALMGWKHPWDH' A
#
# COMPACT_ATOMS: atom_id res chain seq x y z
N MET A 1 45.13 -9.38 32.54
CA MET A 1 43.90 -10.10 32.15
C MET A 1 42.73 -9.14 32.33
N ALA A 2 42.41 -8.35 31.31
CA ALA A 2 41.22 -7.50 31.29
C ALA A 2 40.38 -7.98 30.09
N GLY A 3 39.15 -8.39 30.38
CA GLY A 3 38.36 -9.30 29.54
C GLY A 3 37.80 -8.72 28.23
N PRO A 4 37.30 -9.60 27.35
CA PRO A 4 36.64 -9.22 26.11
C PRO A 4 35.18 -8.86 26.39
N ASN A 5 34.83 -7.58 26.35
CA ASN A 5 33.42 -7.17 26.31
C ASN A 5 33.05 -6.79 24.88
N HIS A 6 32.90 -7.81 24.03
CA HIS A 6 32.18 -7.67 22.78
C HIS A 6 30.74 -7.32 23.14
N THR A 7 30.36 -6.06 22.95
CA THR A 7 28.98 -5.58 23.10
C THR A 7 28.14 -6.16 21.95
N GLY A 8 27.90 -7.47 22.00
CA GLY A 8 26.98 -8.18 21.13
C GLY A 8 25.55 -7.94 21.59
N SER A 9 24.67 -7.66 20.65
CA SER A 9 23.22 -7.49 20.81
C SER A 9 22.76 -6.26 21.60
N GLN A 10 22.92 -5.07 21.01
CA GLN A 10 21.99 -3.98 21.35
C GLN A 10 20.59 -4.38 20.85
N PRO A 11 19.57 -4.52 21.71
CA PRO A 11 18.21 -4.80 21.25
C PRO A 11 17.77 -3.64 20.36
N LEU A 12 17.43 -3.93 19.09
CA LEU A 12 16.87 -2.94 18.17
C LEU A 12 15.55 -2.44 18.78
N HIS A 13 15.60 -1.29 19.43
CA HIS A 13 14.44 -0.66 20.04
C HIS A 13 13.59 -0.05 18.92
N PHE A 14 12.62 -0.82 18.44
CA PHE A 14 11.68 -0.34 17.42
C PHE A 14 10.72 0.66 18.05
N HIS A 15 10.92 1.95 17.76
CA HIS A 15 9.97 2.98 18.16
C HIS A 15 8.60 2.64 17.54
N PRO A 16 7.54 2.45 18.36
CA PRO A 16 6.24 2.11 17.82
C PRO A 16 5.80 3.22 16.85
N PRO A 17 5.43 2.89 15.60
CA PRO A 17 5.04 3.90 14.64
C PRO A 17 3.82 4.64 15.18
N ARG A 18 3.93 5.97 15.29
CA ARG A 18 2.81 6.83 15.72
C ARG A 18 1.58 6.50 14.89
N PHE A 19 0.42 6.42 15.54
CA PHE A 19 -0.86 6.05 14.93
C PHE A 19 -1.14 6.84 13.63
N PHE A 20 -0.82 8.14 13.63
CA PHE A 20 -0.94 9.01 12.46
C PHE A 20 -0.10 8.57 11.25
N HIS A 21 1.09 8.01 11.46
CA HIS A 21 1.95 7.53 10.38
C HIS A 21 1.38 6.27 9.72
N ARG A 22 0.77 5.38 10.52
CA ARG A 22 0.07 4.19 10.01
C ARG A 22 -1.18 4.59 9.24
N PHE A 23 -1.95 5.55 9.78
CA PHE A 23 -3.16 6.05 9.13
C PHE A 23 -2.86 6.75 7.80
N ALA A 24 -1.85 7.61 7.73
CA ALA A 24 -1.46 8.27 6.49
C ALA A 24 -1.01 7.26 5.42
N GLY A 25 -0.22 6.25 5.80
CA GLY A 25 0.18 5.18 4.88
C GLY A 25 -1.00 4.37 4.35
N THR A 26 -1.93 3.98 5.23
CA THR A 26 -3.15 3.27 4.82
C THR A 26 -4.09 4.14 4.01
N ALA A 27 -4.25 5.42 4.35
CA ALA A 27 -5.09 6.35 3.60
C ALA A 27 -4.56 6.55 2.18
N LEU A 28 -3.25 6.74 2.01
CA LEU A 28 -2.62 6.85 0.70
C LEU A 28 -2.77 5.56 -0.13
N GLY A 29 -2.56 4.39 0.48
CA GLY A 29 -2.78 3.10 -0.19
C GLY A 29 -4.24 2.85 -0.53
N ALA A 30 -5.16 3.18 0.38
CA ALA A 30 -6.60 3.08 0.16
C ALA A 30 -7.06 4.03 -0.95
N SER A 31 -6.53 5.26 -1.03
CA SER A 31 -6.80 6.19 -2.12
C SER A 31 -6.33 5.65 -3.48
N MET A 32 -5.15 5.01 -3.53
CA MET A 32 -4.65 4.35 -4.74
C MET A 32 -5.63 3.27 -5.22
N TRP A 33 -6.02 2.33 -4.34
CA TRP A 33 -6.97 1.28 -4.67
C TRP A 33 -8.37 1.81 -4.99
N PHE A 34 -8.83 2.82 -4.26
CA PHE A 34 -10.09 3.51 -4.52
C PHE A 34 -10.10 4.10 -5.94
N PHE A 35 -9.00 4.71 -6.37
CA PHE A 35 -8.86 5.22 -7.73
C PHE A 35 -8.94 4.10 -8.77
N LEU A 36 -8.33 2.94 -8.54
CA LEU A 36 -8.44 1.78 -9.43
C LEU A 36 -9.89 1.29 -9.54
N PHE A 37 -10.61 1.13 -8.42
CA PHE A 37 -12.02 0.72 -8.45
C PHE A 37 -12.94 1.76 -9.08
N TYR A 38 -12.66 3.04 -8.85
CA TYR A 38 -13.34 4.14 -9.52
C TYR A 38 -13.11 4.10 -11.04
N ARG A 39 -11.87 3.85 -11.45
CA ARG A 39 -11.50 3.73 -12.86
C ARG A 39 -12.12 2.47 -13.49
N MET A 40 -12.15 1.34 -12.80
CA MET A 40 -12.85 0.13 -13.26
C MET A 40 -14.37 0.33 -13.39
N ARG A 41 -15.01 1.16 -12.56
CA ARG A 41 -16.44 1.49 -12.78
C ARG A 41 -16.66 2.36 -14.02
N LYS A 42 -15.71 3.26 -14.33
CA LYS A 42 -15.79 4.14 -15.51
C LYS A 42 -15.37 3.46 -16.80
N ASP A 43 -14.38 2.57 -16.76
CA ASP A 43 -13.90 1.77 -17.90
C ASP A 43 -14.58 0.39 -17.98
N GLY A 44 -15.41 0.04 -17.00
CA GLY A 44 -16.21 -1.19 -16.96
C GLY A 44 -17.09 -1.40 -18.20
N PRO A 45 -17.76 -0.35 -18.74
CA PRO A 45 -18.48 -0.46 -20.00
C PRO A 45 -17.57 -0.66 -21.22
N ALA A 46 -16.32 -0.17 -21.16
CA ALA A 46 -15.36 -0.28 -22.25
C ALA A 46 -14.70 -1.68 -22.32
N LEU A 47 -14.58 -2.36 -21.17
CA LEU A 47 -14.02 -3.72 -21.09
C LEU A 47 -15.06 -4.84 -21.13
N MET A 48 -16.33 -4.58 -20.76
CA MET A 48 -17.39 -5.60 -20.83
C MET A 48 -17.88 -5.92 -22.24
N GLY A 49 -17.38 -5.27 -23.30
CA GLY A 49 -17.64 -5.71 -24.67
C GLY A 49 -19.10 -5.60 -25.15
N TRP A 50 -19.95 -4.82 -24.49
CA TRP A 50 -21.37 -4.62 -24.88
C TRP A 50 -21.56 -3.70 -26.09
N LYS A 51 -20.47 -3.28 -26.74
CA LYS A 51 -20.54 -2.53 -27.99
C LYS A 51 -19.45 -3.02 -28.94
N HIS A 52 -19.81 -4.04 -29.71
CA HIS A 52 -19.05 -4.42 -30.89
C HIS A 52 -19.15 -3.26 -31.91
N PRO A 53 -18.05 -2.69 -32.39
CA PRO A 53 -18.08 -1.48 -33.24
C PRO A 53 -18.63 -1.71 -34.67
N TRP A 54 -19.21 -2.88 -34.98
CA TRP A 54 -19.75 -3.23 -36.29
C TRP A 54 -21.12 -3.92 -36.25
N ASP A 55 -21.95 -3.62 -35.24
CA ASP A 55 -23.38 -3.96 -35.25
C ASP A 55 -24.20 -2.69 -35.52
N HIS A 56 -24.11 -2.22 -36.76
CA HIS A 56 -24.82 -1.06 -37.31
C HIS A 56 -25.43 -1.43 -38.66
#